data_AF-A0A662UNB8-F1
#
_entry.id   AF-A0A662UNB8-F1
#
_cell.length_a   1.000
_cell.length_b   1.000
_cell.length_c   1.000
_cell.angle_alpha   90.00
_cell.angle_beta   90.00
_cell.angle_gamma   90.00
#
_symmetry.space_group_name_H-M   'P 1'
#
loop_
_entity.id
_entity.type
_entity.pdbx_description
1 polymer ?
#
loop_
_entity_poly.entity_id
_entity_poly.type
_entity_poly.pdbx_seq_one_letter_code
_entity_poly.pdbx_strand_id
1 'polypeptide(L)'
;MCAEKLEEYVVKNLDDLLKECEGYCGLNDTVGLLRVDDGVVYEGCSYCIIRAAIDRMNLPSITVANPNGGLMEFVLVGDIVVELAESAAQVYSVSYLEERLNDLVLFNMVSDDEANIVMEWFKGRLSPNSP
;
A
#
# COMPACT_ATOMS: atom_id res chain seq x y z
N MET A 1 -0.57 14.51 0.73
CA MET A 1 -1.40 13.91 1.79
C MET A 1 -0.50 12.98 2.60
N CYS A 2 0.10 13.44 3.69
CA CYS A 2 1.12 12.66 4.40
C CYS A 2 0.57 11.33 4.94
N ALA A 3 1.47 10.37 5.25
CA ALA A 3 1.17 9.11 5.95
C ALA A 3 0.25 9.29 7.16
N GLU A 4 0.41 10.41 7.88
CA GLU A 4 -0.44 10.84 9.01
C GLU A 4 -1.95 10.79 8.71
N LYS A 5 -2.39 11.06 7.47
CA LYS A 5 -3.82 11.00 7.13
C LYS A 5 -4.38 9.58 7.11
N LEU A 6 -3.57 8.60 6.69
CA LEU A 6 -3.95 7.20 6.73
C LEU A 6 -4.02 6.73 8.19
N GLU A 7 -3.02 7.08 8.99
CA GLU A 7 -3.01 6.79 10.44
C GLU A 7 -4.22 7.41 11.14
N GLU A 8 -4.48 8.71 10.92
CA GLU A 8 -5.64 9.38 11.48
C GLU A 8 -6.95 8.72 11.08
N TYR A 9 -7.08 8.30 9.82
CA TYR A 9 -8.27 7.61 9.33
C TYR A 9 -8.45 6.27 10.05
N VAL A 10 -7.39 5.47 10.16
CA VAL A 10 -7.40 4.19 10.86
C VAL A 10 -7.82 4.39 12.31
N VAL A 11 -7.25 5.36 13.02
CA VAL A 11 -7.59 5.65 14.43
C VAL A 11 -9.04 6.07 14.59
N LYS A 12 -9.54 6.96 13.72
CA LYS A 12 -10.92 7.48 13.81
C LYS A 12 -11.97 6.39 13.51
N ASN A 13 -11.62 5.37 12.74
CA ASN A 13 -12.54 4.33 12.27
C ASN A 13 -12.18 2.92 12.79
N LEU A 14 -11.33 2.83 13.81
CA LEU A 14 -10.70 1.56 14.22
C LEU A 14 -11.73 0.47 14.55
N ASP A 15 -12.80 0.80 15.28
CA ASP A 15 -13.82 -0.18 15.66
C ASP A 15 -14.54 -0.80 14.44
N ASP A 16 -14.85 0.03 13.44
CA ASP A 16 -15.49 -0.43 12.21
C ASP A 16 -14.53 -1.26 11.34
N LEU A 17 -13.25 -0.87 11.31
CA LEU A 17 -12.21 -1.59 10.59
C LEU A 17 -11.92 -2.94 11.25
N LEU A 18 -11.84 -3.00 12.58
CA LEU A 18 -11.68 -4.24 13.34
C LEU A 18 -12.83 -5.22 13.10
N LYS A 19 -14.06 -4.70 13.02
CA LYS A 19 -15.24 -5.51 12.72
C LYS A 19 -15.21 -6.07 11.30
N GLU A 20 -14.79 -5.26 10.32
CA GLU A 20 -14.60 -5.72 8.94
C GLU A 20 -13.48 -6.77 8.84
N CYS A 21 -12.45 -6.63 9.65
CA CYS A 21 -11.29 -7.51 9.71
C CYS A 21 -11.39 -8.64 10.74
N GLU A 22 -12.58 -8.97 11.25
CA GLU A 22 -12.75 -9.98 12.30
C GLU A 22 -12.21 -11.37 11.93
N GLY A 23 -12.18 -11.71 10.64
CA GLY A 23 -11.59 -12.95 10.14
C GLY A 23 -10.06 -12.99 10.18
N TYR A 24 -9.41 -11.83 10.29
CA TYR A 24 -7.95 -11.65 10.36
C TYR A 24 -7.47 -11.26 11.75
N CYS A 25 -8.30 -10.53 12.50
CA CYS A 25 -7.97 -10.01 13.82
C CYS A 25 -8.42 -10.97 14.92
N GLY A 26 -7.49 -11.48 15.71
CA GLY A 26 -7.84 -12.25 16.91
C GLY A 26 -8.53 -11.37 17.95
N LEU A 27 -9.38 -11.95 18.80
CA LEU A 27 -10.09 -11.27 19.90
C LEU A 27 -9.16 -10.54 20.91
N ASN A 28 -7.86 -10.80 20.87
CA ASN A 28 -6.84 -10.22 21.75
C ASN A 28 -5.75 -9.45 21.02
N ASP A 29 -5.84 -9.29 19.70
CA ASP A 29 -4.87 -8.50 18.95
C ASP A 29 -5.16 -7.03 19.24
N THR A 30 -4.43 -6.49 20.21
CA THR A 30 -4.28 -5.06 20.34
C THR A 30 -3.55 -4.62 19.10
N VAL A 31 -4.31 -4.12 18.12
CA VAL A 31 -3.74 -3.41 16.98
C VAL A 31 -3.03 -2.21 17.59
N GLY A 32 -1.72 -2.35 17.80
CA GLY A 32 -0.89 -1.20 18.07
C GLY A 32 -1.21 -0.19 16.99
N LEU A 33 -1.52 1.05 17.40
CA LEU A 33 -1.75 2.19 16.50
C LEU A 33 -0.89 2.01 15.26
N LEU A 34 -1.52 1.78 14.10
CA LEU A 34 -0.81 1.59 12.85
C LEU A 34 0.14 2.77 12.69
N ARG A 35 1.43 2.53 12.92
CA ARG A 35 2.49 3.48 12.64
C ARG A 35 3.01 3.10 11.30
N VAL A 36 2.79 3.98 10.33
CA VAL A 36 3.26 3.83 8.97
C VAL A 36 4.75 4.16 8.98
N ASP A 37 5.55 3.15 9.28
CA ASP A 37 7.01 3.24 9.36
C ASP A 37 7.61 2.70 8.06
N ASP A 38 8.55 3.46 7.48
CA ASP A 38 9.24 3.08 6.25
C ASP A 38 9.98 1.74 6.44
N GLY A 39 9.79 0.82 5.49
CA GLY A 39 10.43 -0.50 5.50
C GLY A 39 9.75 -1.54 6.40
N VAL A 40 8.61 -1.24 7.02
CA VAL A 40 7.81 -2.22 7.76
C VAL A 40 6.87 -2.97 6.82
N VAL A 41 6.81 -4.29 7.00
CA VAL A 41 5.84 -5.17 6.34
C VAL A 41 4.73 -5.50 7.35
N TYR A 42 3.50 -5.19 6.98
CA TYR A 42 2.29 -5.47 7.76
C TYR A 42 1.60 -6.71 7.21
N GLU A 43 1.25 -7.63 8.10
CA GLU A 43 0.57 -8.88 7.78
C GLU A 43 -0.64 -9.10 8.70
N GLY A 44 -1.49 -10.08 8.36
CA GLY A 44 -2.63 -10.48 9.19
C GLY A 44 -3.61 -9.33 9.45
N CYS A 45 -3.97 -9.11 10.71
CA CYS A 45 -4.90 -8.05 11.12
C CYS A 45 -4.46 -6.65 10.64
N SER A 46 -3.17 -6.33 10.72
CA SER A 46 -2.66 -5.01 10.30
C SER A 46 -2.80 -4.79 8.80
N TYR A 47 -2.49 -5.82 8.00
CA TYR A 47 -2.71 -5.80 6.55
C TYR A 47 -4.18 -5.55 6.22
N CYS A 48 -5.10 -6.31 6.84
CA CYS A 48 -6.53 -6.15 6.60
C CYS A 48 -7.01 -4.73 6.92
N ILE A 49 -6.57 -4.17 8.04
CA ILE A 49 -6.94 -2.80 8.45
C ILE A 49 -6.43 -1.77 7.46
N ILE A 50 -5.18 -1.88 7.00
CA ILE A 50 -4.63 -1.00 5.96
C ILE A 50 -5.44 -1.11 4.68
N ARG A 51 -5.71 -2.34 4.22
CA ARG A 51 -6.48 -2.61 3.00
C ARG A 51 -7.87 -2.00 3.07
N ALA A 52 -8.62 -2.29 4.14
CA ALA A 52 -9.96 -1.77 4.35
C ALA A 52 -9.98 -0.23 4.47
N ALA A 53 -8.98 0.37 5.12
CA ALA A 53 -8.85 1.81 5.21
C ALA A 53 -8.63 2.44 3.82
N ILE A 54 -7.70 1.90 3.03
CA ILE A 54 -7.42 2.36 1.66
C ILE A 54 -8.68 2.26 0.79
N ASP A 55 -9.37 1.12 0.83
CA ASP A 55 -10.57 0.87 0.05
C ASP A 55 -11.69 1.87 0.43
N ARG A 56 -11.90 2.14 1.73
CA ARG A 56 -12.90 3.13 2.19
C ARG A 56 -12.52 4.58 1.90
N MET A 57 -11.23 4.90 1.89
CA MET A 57 -10.73 6.22 1.54
C MET A 57 -10.74 6.48 0.02
N ASN A 58 -10.96 5.43 -0.79
CA ASN A 58 -10.96 5.47 -2.26
C ASN A 58 -9.70 6.18 -2.81
N LEU A 59 -8.54 5.77 -2.29
CA LEU A 59 -7.27 6.39 -2.63
C LEU A 59 -6.82 6.01 -4.06
N PRO A 60 -6.09 6.89 -4.76
CA PRO A 60 -5.57 6.56 -6.08
C PRO A 60 -4.60 5.38 -5.99
N SER A 61 -4.86 4.34 -6.80
CA SER A 61 -3.98 3.18 -6.91
C SER A 61 -3.80 2.71 -8.35
N ILE A 62 -2.77 1.89 -8.56
CA ILE A 62 -2.55 1.11 -9.77
C ILE A 62 -2.30 -0.34 -9.39
N THR A 63 -2.93 -1.26 -10.12
CA THR A 63 -2.73 -2.70 -9.96
C THR A 63 -2.00 -3.26 -11.17
N VAL A 64 -1.01 -4.09 -10.92
CA VAL A 64 -0.31 -4.90 -11.93
C VAL A 64 -0.44 -6.38 -11.57
N ALA A 65 -0.38 -7.23 -12.59
CA ALA A 65 -0.25 -8.66 -12.36
C ALA A 65 1.20 -8.97 -11.98
N ASN A 66 1.42 -10.03 -11.20
CA ASN A 66 2.74 -10.63 -11.11
C ASN A 66 2.86 -11.76 -12.14
N PRO A 67 4.08 -12.14 -12.55
CA PRO A 67 4.28 -13.26 -13.48
C PRO A 67 3.75 -14.62 -13.01
N ASN A 68 3.48 -14.75 -11.70
CA ASN A 68 2.96 -15.97 -11.07
C ASN A 68 1.42 -15.99 -10.96
N GLY A 69 0.70 -15.02 -11.52
CA GLY A 69 -0.76 -14.93 -11.54
C GLY A 69 -1.40 -14.25 -10.32
N GLY A 70 -0.62 -13.74 -9.37
CA GLY A 70 -1.07 -12.86 -8.30
C GLY A 70 -1.21 -11.41 -8.76
N LEU A 71 -1.75 -10.56 -7.88
CA LEU A 71 -1.88 -9.12 -8.12
C LEU A 71 -1.05 -8.35 -7.10
N MET A 72 -0.49 -7.23 -7.55
CA MET A 72 0.19 -6.27 -6.71
C MET A 72 -0.41 -4.89 -6.97
N GLU A 73 -0.79 -4.19 -5.91
CA GLU A 73 -1.40 -2.87 -5.98
C GLU A 73 -0.51 -1.83 -5.31
N PHE A 74 -0.31 -0.69 -5.96
CA PHE A 74 0.48 0.42 -5.45
C PHE A 74 -0.43 1.62 -5.24
N VAL A 75 -0.52 2.09 -4.00
CA VAL A 75 -1.44 3.14 -3.57
C VAL A 75 -0.63 4.38 -3.21
N LEU A 76 -0.98 5.52 -3.80
CA LEU A 76 -0.33 6.79 -3.51
C LEU A 76 -1.01 7.49 -2.34
N VAL A 77 -0.29 7.65 -1.23
CA VAL A 77 -0.76 8.38 -0.04
C VAL A 77 0.17 9.57 0.20
N GLY A 78 -0.03 10.64 -0.60
CA GLY A 78 0.81 11.83 -0.60
C GLY A 78 2.23 11.59 -1.06
N ASP A 79 3.17 11.50 -0.13
CA ASP A 79 4.59 11.30 -0.38
C ASP A 79 5.07 9.87 -0.07
N ILE A 80 4.15 8.99 0.32
CA ILE A 80 4.42 7.56 0.50
C ILE A 80 3.65 6.71 -0.51
N VAL A 81 4.13 5.48 -0.68
CA VAL A 81 3.52 4.40 -1.44
C VAL A 81 3.16 3.29 -0.47
N VAL A 82 1.93 2.79 -0.57
CA VAL A 82 1.54 1.51 0.07
C VAL A 82 1.50 0.45 -1.03
N GLU A 83 2.42 -0.51 -0.97
CA GLU A 83 2.45 -1.71 -1.80
C GLU A 83 1.60 -2.79 -1.13
N LEU A 84 0.54 -3.23 -1.79
CA LEU A 84 -0.38 -4.27 -1.36
C LEU A 84 -0.14 -5.52 -2.20
N ALA A 85 0.38 -6.56 -1.57
CA ALA A 85 0.39 -7.92 -2.10
C ALA A 85 -0.86 -8.68 -1.60
N GLU A 86 -0.96 -9.98 -1.90
CA GLU A 86 -2.14 -10.79 -1.57
C GLU A 86 -2.46 -10.82 -0.06
N SER A 87 -1.42 -10.85 0.79
CA SER A 87 -1.55 -11.01 2.25
C SER A 87 -0.66 -10.07 3.08
N ALA A 88 0.00 -9.12 2.42
CA ALA A 88 0.94 -8.22 3.05
C ALA A 88 0.84 -6.80 2.47
N ALA A 89 1.07 -5.81 3.33
CA ALA A 89 1.25 -4.42 2.93
C ALA A 89 2.68 -3.99 3.29
N GLN A 90 3.33 -3.24 2.41
CA GLN A 90 4.59 -2.57 2.70
C GLN A 90 4.40 -1.07 2.46
N VAL A 91 5.02 -0.25 3.30
CA VAL A 91 5.01 1.20 3.13
C VAL A 91 6.42 1.73 2.95
N TYR A 92 6.58 2.64 2.00
CA TYR A 92 7.85 3.30 1.71
C TYR A 92 7.64 4.67 1.07
N SER A 93 8.66 5.51 1.10
CA SER A 93 8.64 6.82 0.44
C SER A 93 8.49 6.69 -1.08
N VAL A 94 7.78 7.61 -1.71
CA VAL A 94 7.75 7.76 -3.17
C VAL A 94 9.15 7.92 -3.76
N SER A 95 10.09 8.51 -3.03
CA SER A 95 11.49 8.62 -3.49
C SER A 95 12.20 7.27 -3.64
N TYR A 96 11.71 6.22 -2.97
CA TYR A 96 12.24 4.86 -3.05
C TYR A 96 11.53 4.00 -4.12
N LEU A 97 10.47 4.52 -4.76
CA LEU A 97 9.64 3.74 -5.69
C LEU A 97 10.46 3.17 -6.87
N GLU A 98 11.37 3.94 -7.44
CA GLU A 98 12.19 3.48 -8.57
C GLU A 98 13.11 2.32 -8.17
N GLU A 99 13.78 2.45 -7.03
CA GLU A 99 14.64 1.40 -6.48
C GLU A 99 13.81 0.14 -6.16
N ARG A 100 12.65 0.30 -5.51
CA ARG A 100 11.74 -0.81 -5.23
C ARG A 100 11.26 -1.54 -6.48
N LEU A 101 10.89 -0.81 -7.53
CA LEU A 101 10.45 -1.42 -8.79
C LEU A 101 11.59 -2.20 -9.46
N ASN A 102 12.82 -1.67 -9.43
CA ASN A 102 13.99 -2.39 -9.93
C ASN A 102 14.24 -3.68 -9.13
N ASP A 103 14.07 -3.66 -7.81
CA ASP A 103 14.16 -4.86 -6.98
C ASP A 103 13.08 -5.88 -7.37
N LEU A 104 11.83 -5.44 -7.53
CA LEU A 104 10.73 -6.33 -7.91
C LEU A 104 10.96 -6.97 -9.28
N VAL A 105 11.53 -6.24 -10.24
CA VAL A 105 11.95 -6.80 -11.54
C VAL A 105 13.08 -7.81 -11.36
N LEU A 106 14.11 -7.47 -10.59
CA LEU A 106 15.27 -8.34 -10.32
C LEU A 106 14.85 -9.69 -9.71
N PHE A 107 13.84 -9.67 -8.85
CA PHE A 107 13.29 -10.87 -8.20
C PHE A 107 12.15 -11.55 -8.99
N ASN A 108 11.88 -11.13 -10.24
CA ASN A 108 10.79 -11.63 -11.09
C ASN A 108 9.41 -11.53 -10.43
N MET A 109 9.20 -10.52 -9.58
CA MET A 109 7.91 -10.23 -8.95
C MET A 109 7.02 -9.37 -9.84
N VAL A 110 7.61 -8.56 -10.72
CA VAL A 110 6.94 -7.81 -11.78
C VAL A 110 7.81 -7.85 -13.04
N SER A 111 7.21 -7.71 -14.21
CA SER A 111 7.95 -7.52 -15.46
C SER A 111 8.43 -6.08 -15.64
N ASP A 112 9.41 -5.87 -16.54
CA ASP A 112 9.87 -4.52 -16.92
C ASP A 112 8.72 -3.64 -17.42
N ASP A 113 7.80 -4.21 -18.21
CA ASP A 113 6.64 -3.49 -18.75
C ASP A 113 5.70 -3.03 -17.62
N GLU A 114 5.42 -3.90 -16.65
CA GLU A 114 4.60 -3.58 -15.48
C GLU A 114 5.26 -2.52 -14.59
N ALA A 115 6.57 -2.64 -14.34
CA ALA A 115 7.33 -1.65 -13.59
C ALA A 115 7.28 -0.26 -14.26
N ASN A 116 7.44 -0.22 -15.59
CA ASN A 116 7.32 1.03 -16.36
C ASN A 116 5.92 1.62 -16.28
N ILE A 117 4.88 0.80 -16.35
CA ILE A 117 3.48 1.23 -16.21
C ILE A 117 3.25 1.88 -14.82
N VAL A 118 3.73 1.25 -13.75
CA VAL A 118 3.63 1.81 -12.39
C VAL A 118 4.37 3.14 -12.31
N MET A 119 5.61 3.19 -12.78
CA MET A 119 6.44 4.39 -12.74
C MET A 119 5.78 5.58 -13.47
N GLU A 120 5.28 5.37 -14.69
CA GLU A 120 4.60 6.43 -15.45
C GLU A 120 3.30 6.89 -14.79
N TRP A 121 2.54 5.97 -14.18
CA TRP A 121 1.33 6.29 -13.43
C TRP A 121 1.62 7.20 -12.22
N PHE A 122 2.73 6.97 -11.50
CA PHE A 122 3.17 7.80 -10.39
C PHE A 122 3.69 9.16 -10.88
N LYS A 123 4.53 9.20 -11.91
CA LYS A 123 5.03 10.46 -12.50
C LYS A 123 3.90 11.41 -12.88
N GLY A 124 2.84 10.89 -13.52
CA GLY A 124 1.66 11.68 -13.90
C GLY A 124 0.87 12.27 -12.74
N ARG A 125 1.08 11.80 -11.51
CA ARG A 125 0.41 12.28 -10.29
C ARG A 125 1.31 13.13 -9.40
N LEU A 126 2.60 12.87 -9.43
CA LEU A 126 3.61 13.61 -8.66
C LEU A 126 4.02 14.92 -9.35
N SER A 127 3.87 14.99 -10.68
CA SER A 127 4.12 16.21 -11.46
C SER A 127 2.79 16.76 -12.00
N PRO A 128 2.12 17.69 -11.30
CA PRO A 128 0.90 18.31 -11.82
C PRO A 128 1.14 19.25 -13.02
N ASN A 129 2.39 19.39 -13.50
CA ASN A 129 2.81 20.34 -14.53
C ASN A 129 3.73 19.71 -15.60
N SER A 130 3.47 18.48 -16.05
CA SER A 130 3.99 18.07 -17.36
C SER A 130 3.03 18.64 -18.43
N PRO A 131 3.54 19.42 -19.41
CA PRO A 131 2.73 20.25 -20.31
C PRO A 131 1.74 19.48 -21.18
#